data_AF-A0A3D4FC73-F1
#
_entry.id   AF-A0A3D4FC73-F1
#
_cell.length_a   1.000
_cell.length_b   1.000
_cell.length_c   1.000
_cell.angle_alpha   90.00
_cell.angle_beta   90.00
_cell.angle_gamma   90.00
#
_symmetry.space_group_name_H-M   'P 1'
#
loop_
_entity.id
_entity.type
_entity.pdbx_description
1 polymer ?
#
loop_
_entity_poly.entity_id
_entity_poly.type
_entity_poly.pdbx_seq_one_letter_code
_entity_poly.pdbx_strand_id
1 'polypeptide(L)' 'EGFQAIRMGRWKLFPVGNHASLEEGGPEGQKPALFDLEQDPGERINLAAKYPQRVEHMLQVSQAKLADIQAHRIPLGQAP' A
#
# COMPACT_ATOMS: atom_id res chain seq x y z
N GLU A 1 4.51 1.62 -13.92
CA GLU A 1 3.93 1.94 -12.60
C GLU A 1 2.72 1.03 -12.37
N GLY A 2 2.51 0.43 -11.20
CA GLY A 2 1.44 -0.57 -11.06
C GLY A 2 1.12 -1.11 -9.66
N PHE A 3 1.68 -0.53 -8.59
CA PHE A 3 1.37 -0.99 -7.24
C PHE A 3 1.19 0.19 -6.30
N GLN A 4 -0.08 0.55 -6.04
CA GLN A 4 -0.47 1.74 -5.30
C GLN A 4 -0.72 1.44 -3.81
N ALA A 5 -1.24 0.25 -3.47
CA ALA A 5 -1.49 -0.20 -2.10
C ALA A 5 -1.64 -1.72 -1.99
N ILE A 6 -1.35 -2.29 -0.82
CA ILE A 6 -1.68 -3.68 -0.46
C ILE A 6 -2.69 -3.72 0.69
N ARG A 7 -3.72 -4.55 0.56
CA ARG A 7 -4.67 -4.86 1.64
C ARG A 7 -4.42 -6.27 2.16
N MET A 8 -4.32 -6.41 3.49
CA MET A 8 -4.25 -7.70 4.17
C MET A 8 -5.21 -7.71 5.35
N GLY A 9 -6.40 -8.26 5.11
CA GLY A 9 -7.50 -8.27 6.07
C GLY A 9 -7.93 -6.85 6.42
N ARG A 10 -7.79 -6.50 7.71
CA ARG A 10 -8.09 -5.17 8.25
C ARG A 10 -7.05 -4.12 7.91
N TRP A 11 -5.84 -4.51 7.53
CA TRP A 11 -4.75 -3.59 7.30
C TRP A 11 -4.64 -3.20 5.83
N LYS A 12 -4.40 -1.92 5.57
CA LYS A 12 -4.08 -1.41 4.24
C LYS A 12 -2.79 -0.58 4.31
N LEU A 13 -1.82 -0.95 3.49
CA LEU A 13 -0.53 -0.28 3.42
C LEU A 13 -0.37 0.39 2.05
N PHE A 14 0.00 1.66 2.07
CA PHE A 14 0.49 2.40 0.92
C PHE A 14 2.01 2.50 1.03
N PRO A 15 2.77 1.77 0.20
CA PRO A 15 4.24 1.85 0.23
C PRO A 15 4.75 3.23 -0.23
N VAL A 16 3.97 3.94 -1.06
CA VAL A 16 4.24 5.30 -1.49
C VAL A 16 3.12 6.21 -0.99
N GLY A 17 3.42 7.09 -0.04
CA GLY A 17 2.44 7.99 0.59
C GLY A 17 1.74 8.94 -0.39
N ASN A 18 2.28 9.14 -1.60
CA ASN A 18 1.64 9.94 -2.65
C ASN A 18 0.29 9.35 -3.16
N HIS A 19 0.01 8.07 -2.87
CA HIS A 19 -1.26 7.44 -3.18
C HIS A 19 -2.26 7.38 -2.01
N ALA A 20 -1.85 7.79 -0.82
CA ALA A 20 -2.74 7.89 0.31
C ALA A 20 -3.36 9.30 0.30
N SER A 21 -4.66 9.40 -0.02
CA SER A 21 -5.43 10.63 0.15
C SER A 21 -5.64 10.90 1.64
N LEU A 22 -4.59 11.33 2.33
CA LEU A 22 -4.63 11.74 3.73
C LEU A 22 -5.14 13.18 3.81
N GLU A 23 -6.34 13.38 4.35
CA GLU A 23 -6.92 14.72 4.55
C GLU A 23 -6.29 15.50 5.72
N GLU A 24 -5.61 14.82 6.66
CA GLU A 24 -4.86 15.47 7.75
C GLU A 24 -3.54 14.75 8.06
N GLY A 25 -2.41 15.44 7.87
CA GLY A 25 -1.17 15.16 8.62
C GLY A 25 -0.18 14.12 8.07
N GLY A 26 -0.24 13.74 6.79
CA GLY A 26 0.79 12.88 6.19
C GLY A 26 1.93 13.70 5.54
N PRO A 27 3.20 13.63 5.99
CA PRO A 27 4.30 14.31 5.31
C PRO A 27 4.47 13.74 3.89
N GLU A 28 4.09 14.57 2.94
CA GLU A 28 4.65 14.77 1.60
C GLU A 28 5.55 13.63 1.08
N GLY A 29 4.93 12.79 0.24
CA GLY A 29 5.59 12.27 -0.96
C GLY A 29 6.29 10.92 -0.88
N GLN A 30 6.82 10.45 0.25
CA GLN A 30 7.74 9.29 0.22
C GLN A 30 7.64 8.29 1.39
N LYS A 31 6.77 8.52 2.38
CA LYS A 31 6.69 7.63 3.55
C LYS A 31 5.57 6.59 3.41
N PRO A 32 5.77 5.35 3.91
CA PRO A 32 4.73 4.36 3.93
C PRO A 32 3.61 4.77 4.90
N ALA A 33 2.36 4.56 4.49
CA ALA A 33 1.18 4.84 5.31
C ALA A 33 0.41 3.54 5.59
N LEU A 34 0.08 3.29 6.85
CA LEU A 34 -0.64 2.10 7.30
C LEU A 34 -1.96 2.50 7.91
N PHE A 35 -3.05 1.91 7.44
CA PHE A 35 -4.41 2.15 7.90
C PHE A 35 -5.05 0.87 8.41
N ASP A 36 -5.91 1.02 9.42
CA ASP A 36 -6.72 -0.05 9.97
C ASP A 36 -8.17 0.15 9.52
N LEU A 37 -8.58 -0.53 8.46
CA LEU A 37 -9.91 -0.39 7.87
C LEU A 37 -11.05 -0.91 8.76
N GLU A 38 -10.76 -1.72 9.79
CA GLU A 38 -11.80 -2.15 10.73
C GLU A 38 -12.17 -1.02 11.70
N GLN A 39 -11.19 -0.24 12.15
CA GLN A 39 -11.41 0.88 13.07
C GLN A 39 -11.60 2.21 12.35
N ASP A 40 -10.96 2.37 11.20
CA ASP A 40 -10.88 3.58 10.39
C ASP A 40 -11.05 3.23 8.91
N PRO A 41 -12.28 2.86 8.48
CA PRO A 41 -12.56 2.59 7.07
C PRO A 41 -12.36 3.83 6.17
N GLY A 42 -12.31 5.02 6.75
CA GLY A 42 -12.04 6.27 6.05
C GLY A 42 -10.56 6.55 5.80
N GLU A 43 -9.64 5.69 6.25
CA GLU A 43 -8.18 5.84 6.02
C GLU A 43 -7.65 7.22 6.45
N ARG A 44 -8.19 7.75 7.56
CA ARG A 44 -7.88 9.06 8.12
C ARG A 44 -6.64 9.04 9.00
N ILE A 45 -6.40 7.94 9.71
CA ILE A 45 -5.35 7.85 10.73
C ILE A 45 -4.18 7.01 10.22
N ASN A 46 -3.04 7.65 9.98
CA ASN A 46 -1.81 6.93 9.65
C ASN A 46 -1.21 6.27 10.90
N LEU A 47 -1.27 4.94 10.95
CA LEU A 47 -0.72 4.10 12.01
C LEU A 47 0.69 3.57 11.70
N ALA A 48 1.31 3.99 10.60
CA ALA A 48 2.63 3.49 10.19
C ALA A 48 3.71 3.76 11.24
N ALA A 49 3.69 4.95 11.85
CA ALA A 49 4.61 5.31 12.93
C ALA A 49 4.38 4.49 14.21
N LYS A 50 3.14 4.01 14.43
CA LYS A 50 2.77 3.23 15.61
C LYS A 50 3.09 1.75 15.47
N TYR A 51 3.05 1.21 14.25
CA TYR A 51 3.31 -0.20 13.98
C TYR A 51 4.38 -0.41 12.88
N PRO A 52 5.64 -0.01 13.12
CA PRO A 52 6.71 -0.12 12.12
C PRO A 52 6.97 -1.56 11.69
N GLN A 53 6.97 -2.51 12.63
CA GLN A 53 7.16 -3.94 12.32
C GLN A 53 6.07 -4.47 11.36
N ARG A 54 4.83 -3.99 11.49
CA ARG A 54 3.75 -4.39 10.59
C ARG A 54 3.95 -3.76 9.22
N VAL A 55 4.32 -2.49 9.15
CA VAL A 55 4.67 -1.82 7.90
C VAL A 55 5.75 -2.60 7.13
N GLU A 56 6.82 -2.99 7.80
CA GLU A 56 7.92 -3.78 7.20
C GLU A 56 7.44 -5.13 6.67
N HIS A 57 6.70 -5.88 7.48
CA HIS A 57 6.16 -7.17 7.05
C HIS A 57 5.23 -7.01 5.83
N MET A 58 4.38 -5.99 5.82
CA MET A 58 3.48 -5.72 4.71
C MET A 58 4.24 -5.25 3.45
N LEU A 59 5.31 -4.48 3.62
CA LEU A 59 6.22 -4.07 2.54
C LEU A 59 6.92 -5.25 1.89
N GLN A 60 7.39 -6.22 2.68
CA GLN A 60 8.02 -7.44 2.14
C GLN A 60 7.02 -8.26 1.33
N VAL A 61 5.81 -8.48 1.87
CA VAL A 61 4.75 -9.20 1.15
C VAL A 61 4.34 -8.44 -0.12
N SER A 62 4.27 -7.11 -0.07
CA SER A 62 3.98 -6.25 -1.21
C SER A 62 5.00 -6.40 -2.33
N GLN A 63 6.30 -6.38 -1.99
CA GLN A 63 7.37 -6.53 -2.97
C GLN A 63 7.36 -7.92 -3.60
N ALA A 64 7.18 -8.97 -2.79
CA ALA A 64 7.08 -10.33 -3.29
C ALA A 64 5.88 -10.50 -4.26
N LYS A 65 4.71 -9.98 -3.89
CA LYS A 65 3.53 -9.98 -4.77
C LYS A 65 3.72 -9.15 -6.03
N LEU A 66 4.38 -8.00 -5.96
CA LEU A 66 4.65 -7.18 -7.14
C LEU A 66 5.59 -7.90 -8.10
N ALA A 67 6.65 -8.54 -7.59
CA ALA A 67 7.57 -9.33 -8.40
C ALA A 67 6.85 -10.51 -9.07
N ASP A 68 5.97 -11.19 -8.34
CA ASP A 68 5.11 -12.26 -8.86
C ASP A 68 4.18 -11.75 -9.98
N ILE A 69 3.46 -10.64 -9.75
CA ILE A 69 2.58 -10.02 -10.76
C ILE A 69 3.38 -9.58 -11.99
N GLN A 70 4.59 -9.05 -11.82
CA GLN A 70 5.45 -8.68 -12.94
C GLN A 70 5.97 -9.89 -13.72
N ALA A 71 6.34 -10.97 -13.02
CA ALA A 71 6.79 -12.22 -13.62
C ALA A 71 5.67 -12.92 -14.39
N HIS A 72 4.45 -12.87 -13.86
CA HIS A 72 3.25 -13.47 -14.44
C HIS A 72 2.39 -12.46 -15.20
N ARG A 73 2.94 -11.29 -15.56
CA ARG A 73 2.18 -10.26 -16.28
C ARG A 73 1.71 -10.86 -17.61
N ILE A 74 0.41 -11.00 -17.76
CA ILE A 74 -0.19 -11.37 -19.04
C ILE A 74 -0.30 -10.06 -19.83
N PRO A 75 0.42 -9.89 -20.95
CA PRO A 75 0.20 -8.74 -21.81
C PRO A 75 -1.25 -8.83 -22.31
N LEU A 76 -2.07 -7.87 -21.92
CA LEU A 76 -3.42 -7.71 -22.45
C LEU A 76 -3.27 -7.38 -23.94
N GLY A 77 -3.52 -8.38 -24.78
CA GLY A 77 -3.70 -8.36 -26.23
C GLY A 77 -3.00 -7.26 -27.02
N GLN A 78 -2.06 -7.63 -27.88
CA GLN A 78 -1.78 -6.81 -29.06
C GLN A 78 -3.09 -6.70 -29.85
N ALA A 79 -3.75 -5.55 -29.76
CA ALA A 79 -4.86 -5.24 -30.64
C ALA A 79 -4.32 -5.27 -32.09
N PRO A 80 -4.96 -5.99 -33.01
CA PRO A 80 -4.54 -6.08 -34.41
C PRO A 80 -4.66 -4.74 -35.15
#